data_AF-A0A5C2S3W9-F1
#
_entry.id   AF-A0A5C2S3W9-F1
#
_cell.length_a   1.000
_cell.length_b   1.000
_cell.length_c   1.000
_cell.angle_alpha   90.00
_cell.angle_beta   90.00
_cell.angle_gamma   90.00
#
_symmetry.space_group_name_H-M   'P 1'
#
loop_
_entity.id
_entity.type
_entity.pdbx_description
1 polymer ?
#
loop_
_entity_poly.entity_id
_entity_poly.type
_entity_poly.pdbx_seq_one_letter_code
_entity_poly.pdbx_strand_id
1 'polypeptide(L)'
;MSLTMKPLEQLDAENHSHESREEVAFYVRVKARYVEIEYWYERLFASHDIGDFERDMLPDTYDGARLWASLAAGDINNARRSIDSIFPFGSTDEILGHLKKYKEEVQQSLAALVPKQVAKALLPATVPKRRGNQQKQECPGDMLERASVFFSCTSCGERALPWSKVNVHWHERHPDIHFFDDGGWPRKKLHVRFWEEGHQTVQKILAVLRFGSQTSAAHLDSLVKSGRLYCACGDPSLELPDELIWAKLVKHLHVHLEMNYAFKNTHLMVFKGRVVTWIDDHRLQDCIKCLPLHADTSTSSHRFSADAATRTRVERHLDKIVNPVCAVCRALAADVTTPSELATIAQSCLSRNADAIVYHLKAKHGRDFREEDVTSKSS
;
A
#
# COMPACT_ATOMS: atom_id res chain seq x y z
N MET A 1 63.38 37.45 7.51
CA MET A 1 62.56 36.27 7.86
C MET A 1 62.51 35.38 6.63
N SER A 2 63.12 34.20 6.69
CA SER A 2 63.17 33.29 5.53
C SER A 2 61.81 32.60 5.40
N LEU A 3 61.13 32.79 4.27
CA LEU A 3 59.90 32.08 3.93
C LEU A 3 60.28 30.66 3.51
N THR A 4 60.23 29.72 4.45
CA THR A 4 60.36 28.30 4.14
C THR A 4 59.12 27.86 3.38
N MET A 5 59.26 27.49 2.10
CA MET A 5 58.18 26.92 1.32
C MET A 5 57.76 25.57 1.93
N LYS A 6 56.44 25.36 2.07
CA LYS A 6 55.90 24.07 2.51
C LYS A 6 56.23 22.97 1.49
N PRO A 7 56.51 21.74 1.94
CA PRO A 7 56.61 20.58 1.04
C PRO A 7 55.32 20.40 0.22
N LEU A 8 55.45 19.96 -1.04
CA LEU A 8 54.32 19.74 -1.95
C LEU A 8 53.28 18.79 -1.36
N GLU A 9 53.72 17.68 -0.75
CA GLU A 9 52.85 16.70 -0.08
C GLU A 9 52.01 17.32 1.04
N GLN A 10 52.57 18.29 1.78
CA GLN A 10 51.82 19.01 2.82
C GLN A 10 50.75 19.91 2.20
N LEU A 11 51.05 20.61 1.09
CA LEU A 11 50.07 21.43 0.38
C LEU A 11 48.93 20.56 -0.19
N ASP A 12 49.26 19.40 -0.75
CA ASP A 12 48.26 18.47 -1.27
C ASP A 12 47.36 17.94 -0.15
N ALA A 13 47.92 17.54 1.00
CA ALA A 13 47.13 17.10 2.15
C ALA A 13 46.24 18.22 2.71
N GLU A 14 46.74 19.46 2.78
CA GLU A 14 45.96 20.63 3.20
C GLU A 14 44.81 20.93 2.23
N ASN A 15 45.04 20.81 0.92
CA ASN A 15 44.01 20.99 -0.11
C ASN A 15 42.92 19.92 -0.01
N HIS A 16 43.28 18.63 0.07
CA HIS A 16 42.30 17.55 0.24
C HIS A 16 41.48 17.73 1.54
N SER A 17 42.12 18.14 2.63
CA SER A 17 41.44 18.43 3.89
C SER A 17 40.50 19.65 3.78
N HIS A 18 40.87 20.66 3.00
CA HIS A 18 40.02 21.81 2.72
C HIS A 18 38.80 21.41 1.87
N GLU A 19 39.00 20.67 0.79
CA GLU A 19 37.94 20.17 -0.09
C GLU A 19 36.94 19.30 0.66
N SER A 20 37.43 18.35 1.47
CA SER A 20 36.57 17.49 2.29
C SER A 20 35.74 18.29 3.30
N ARG A 21 36.32 19.31 3.94
CA ARG A 21 35.58 20.19 4.87
C ARG A 21 34.54 21.04 4.16
N GLU A 22 34.87 21.57 2.99
CA GLU A 22 33.92 22.37 2.20
C GLU A 22 32.77 21.51 1.66
N GLU A 23 33.05 20.27 1.24
CA GLU A 23 32.04 19.29 0.84
C GLU A 23 31.08 18.98 2.01
N VAL A 24 31.61 18.66 3.19
CA VAL A 24 30.77 18.43 4.38
C VAL A 24 29.95 19.68 4.72
N ALA A 25 30.58 20.86 4.70
CA ALA A 25 29.89 22.11 4.98
C ALA A 25 28.80 22.41 3.94
N PHE A 26 29.04 22.08 2.66
CA PHE A 26 28.05 22.18 1.60
C PHE A 26 26.86 21.26 1.86
N TYR A 27 27.07 19.98 2.17
CA TYR A 27 25.99 19.05 2.49
C TYR A 27 25.17 19.52 3.70
N VAL A 28 25.81 20.06 4.74
CA VAL A 28 25.11 20.64 5.90
C VAL A 28 24.23 21.82 5.48
N ARG A 29 24.74 22.71 4.62
CA ARG A 29 23.96 23.85 4.11
C ARG A 29 22.80 23.42 3.23
N VAL A 30 22.99 22.44 2.35
CA VAL A 30 21.94 21.87 1.50
C VAL A 30 20.87 21.19 2.36
N LYS A 31 21.27 20.46 3.42
CA LYS A 31 20.30 19.85 4.34
C LYS A 31 19.48 20.90 5.09
N ALA A 32 20.12 21.94 5.62
CA ALA A 32 19.43 23.07 6.24
C ALA A 32 18.49 23.78 5.24
N ARG A 33 18.89 23.82 3.97
CA ARG A 33 18.09 24.38 2.89
C ARG A 33 16.80 23.61 2.64
N TYR A 34 16.88 22.29 2.62
CA TYR A 34 15.69 21.47 2.45
C TYR A 34 14.67 21.72 3.56
N VAL A 35 15.11 21.95 4.81
CA VAL A 35 14.20 22.32 5.90
C VAL A 35 13.48 23.65 5.63
N GLU A 36 14.17 24.65 5.07
CA GLU A 36 13.53 25.90 4.65
C GLU A 36 12.49 25.66 3.53
N ILE A 37 12.81 24.81 2.54
CA ILE A 37 11.89 24.47 1.43
C ILE A 37 10.68 23.68 1.94
N GLU A 38 10.89 22.72 2.84
CA GLU A 38 9.83 21.92 3.50
C GLU A 38 8.81 22.84 4.16
N TYR A 39 9.28 23.79 4.97
CA TYR A 39 8.42 24.80 5.59
C TYR A 39 7.68 25.68 4.57
N TRP A 40 8.36 26.09 3.49
CA TRP A 40 7.73 26.85 2.41
C TRP A 40 6.66 26.04 1.68
N TYR A 41 6.91 24.75 1.41
CA TYR A 41 5.97 23.85 0.74
C TYR A 41 4.69 23.68 1.56
N GLU A 42 4.80 23.46 2.87
CA GLU A 42 3.62 23.38 3.74
C GLU A 42 2.80 24.67 3.72
N ARG A 43 3.47 25.83 3.75
CA ARG A 43 2.80 27.13 3.65
C ARG A 43 2.10 27.32 2.32
N LEU A 44 2.70 26.87 1.22
CA LEU A 44 2.10 26.94 -0.11
C LEU A 44 0.72 26.27 -0.10
N PHE A 45 0.62 25.05 0.42
CA PHE A 45 -0.65 24.31 0.54
C PHE A 45 -1.64 24.89 1.57
N ALA A 46 -1.14 25.55 2.61
CA ALA A 46 -2.00 26.18 3.60
C ALA A 46 -2.61 27.52 3.13
N SER A 47 -1.95 28.21 2.20
CA SER A 47 -2.28 29.60 1.84
C SER A 47 -2.77 29.81 0.42
N HIS A 48 -2.55 28.86 -0.49
CA HIS A 48 -2.93 28.98 -1.88
C HIS A 48 -3.93 27.90 -2.27
N ASP A 49 -4.94 28.30 -3.05
CA ASP A 49 -5.74 27.35 -3.81
C ASP A 49 -4.88 26.85 -4.97
N ILE A 50 -4.38 25.62 -4.86
CA ILE A 50 -3.49 25.01 -5.85
C ILE A 50 -4.31 24.38 -7.00
N GLY A 51 -5.57 24.79 -7.14
CA GLY A 51 -6.48 24.35 -8.20
C GLY A 51 -6.99 22.93 -7.95
N ASP A 52 -7.39 22.25 -9.02
CA ASP A 52 -8.04 20.92 -8.98
C ASP A 52 -7.09 19.75 -8.63
N PHE A 53 -5.92 20.00 -8.05
CA PHE A 53 -5.02 18.93 -7.64
C PHE A 53 -5.56 18.26 -6.37
N GLU A 54 -5.96 16.99 -6.51
CA GLU A 54 -6.25 16.14 -5.35
C GLU A 54 -4.99 16.01 -4.49
N ARG A 55 -5.07 16.40 -3.21
CA ARG A 55 -3.96 16.33 -2.24
C ARG A 55 -3.33 14.93 -2.18
N ASP A 56 -4.14 13.90 -2.38
CA ASP A 56 -3.74 12.50 -2.42
C ASP A 56 -2.74 12.16 -3.54
N MET A 57 -2.59 13.01 -4.55
CA MET A 57 -1.69 12.82 -5.70
C MET A 57 -0.40 13.65 -5.60
N LEU A 58 -0.27 14.46 -4.57
CA LEU A 58 0.85 15.39 -4.40
C LEU A 58 1.94 14.73 -3.53
N PRO A 59 3.20 15.17 -3.65
CA PRO A 59 4.25 14.69 -2.78
C PRO A 59 4.01 15.15 -1.34
N ASP A 60 4.56 14.42 -0.38
CA ASP A 60 4.62 14.87 1.00
C ASP A 60 5.56 16.08 1.16
N THR A 61 5.66 16.62 2.37
CA THR A 61 6.55 17.75 2.66
C THR A 61 8.00 17.44 2.27
N TYR A 62 8.45 16.22 2.57
CA TYR A 62 9.82 15.78 2.34
C TYR A 62 10.14 15.71 0.84
N ASP A 63 9.43 14.90 0.07
CA ASP A 63 9.54 14.76 -1.39
C ASP A 63 9.24 16.07 -2.12
N GLY A 64 8.26 16.82 -1.60
CA GLY A 64 7.89 18.13 -2.09
C GLY A 64 9.14 18.98 -2.17
N ALA A 65 9.84 19.16 -1.05
CA ALA A 65 11.07 19.95 -1.02
C ALA A 65 12.14 19.51 -2.05
N ARG A 66 12.17 18.23 -2.43
CA ARG A 66 13.11 17.68 -3.43
C ARG A 66 12.70 17.98 -4.87
N LEU A 67 11.45 18.38 -5.14
CA LEU A 67 11.07 18.93 -6.45
C LEU A 67 11.90 20.17 -6.80
N TRP A 68 12.42 20.85 -5.78
CA TRP A 68 13.28 22.03 -5.88
C TRP A 68 14.73 21.74 -5.51
N ALA A 69 15.23 20.54 -5.81
CA ALA A 69 16.63 20.18 -5.56
C ALA A 69 17.63 21.18 -6.17
N SER A 70 17.30 21.80 -7.31
CA SER A 70 18.10 22.87 -7.91
C SER A 70 18.13 24.16 -7.08
N LEU A 71 17.07 24.47 -6.31
CA LEU A 71 17.08 25.58 -5.34
C LEU A 71 17.86 25.18 -4.08
N ALA A 72 17.75 23.92 -3.67
CA ALA A 72 18.46 23.39 -2.52
C ALA A 72 19.98 23.40 -2.70
N ALA A 73 20.42 22.90 -3.86
CA ALA A 73 21.82 22.79 -4.25
C ALA A 73 22.37 24.04 -4.97
N GLY A 74 21.49 24.96 -5.37
CA GLY A 74 21.72 25.92 -6.45
C GLY A 74 22.97 26.80 -6.35
N ASP A 75 23.47 27.13 -7.55
CA ASP A 75 24.61 27.99 -7.91
C ASP A 75 24.68 29.35 -7.19
N ILE A 76 23.59 29.80 -6.58
CA ILE A 76 23.50 31.08 -5.89
C ILE A 76 24.14 30.96 -4.49
N ASN A 77 25.43 31.26 -4.46
CA ASN A 77 26.26 31.31 -3.24
C ASN A 77 26.40 29.98 -2.49
N ASN A 78 26.38 28.81 -3.14
CA ASN A 78 26.75 27.54 -2.50
C ASN A 78 25.87 27.25 -1.24
N ALA A 79 24.55 27.41 -1.40
CA ALA A 79 23.53 27.31 -0.36
C ALA A 79 23.71 28.26 0.86
N ARG A 80 24.43 29.37 0.73
CA ARG A 80 24.73 30.30 1.86
C ARG A 80 23.65 31.36 2.18
N ARG A 81 22.73 31.68 1.26
CA ARG A 81 21.72 32.76 1.45
C ARG A 81 20.32 32.19 1.66
N SER A 82 19.58 32.53 2.71
CA SER A 82 18.24 31.95 3.02
C SER A 82 17.22 32.06 1.87
N ILE A 83 16.28 31.10 1.77
CA ILE A 83 15.32 31.00 0.65
C ILE A 83 14.38 32.18 0.63
N ASP A 84 13.98 32.67 1.81
CA ASP A 84 13.10 33.83 1.95
C ASP A 84 13.66 35.07 1.26
N SER A 85 14.99 35.13 1.08
CA SER A 85 15.67 36.24 0.39
C SER A 85 15.82 36.04 -1.13
N ILE A 86 15.65 34.81 -1.63
CA ILE A 86 15.90 34.42 -3.02
C ILE A 86 14.59 34.21 -3.78
N PHE A 87 13.53 33.77 -3.10
CA PHE A 87 12.32 33.27 -3.73
C PHE A 87 11.11 34.18 -3.46
N PRO A 88 10.94 35.29 -4.21
CA PRO A 88 9.65 35.93 -4.30
C PRO A 88 8.78 35.03 -5.21
N PHE A 89 8.18 33.99 -4.63
CA PHE A 89 7.18 33.10 -5.22
C PHE A 89 7.28 32.96 -6.75
N GLY A 90 7.96 31.91 -7.24
CA GLY A 90 7.84 31.49 -8.64
C GLY A 90 6.37 31.53 -9.07
N SER A 91 6.09 31.88 -10.34
CA SER A 91 4.70 32.05 -10.77
C SER A 91 3.90 30.80 -10.44
N THR A 92 2.62 30.95 -10.10
CA THR A 92 1.73 29.81 -9.80
C THR A 92 1.82 28.74 -10.89
N ASP A 93 1.98 29.15 -12.15
CA ASP A 93 2.17 28.26 -13.30
C ASP A 93 3.44 27.39 -13.20
N GLU A 94 4.55 27.92 -12.71
CA GLU A 94 5.80 27.17 -12.53
C GLU A 94 5.60 26.07 -11.47
N ILE A 95 5.00 26.43 -10.33
CA ILE A 95 4.67 25.50 -9.25
C ILE A 95 3.76 24.38 -9.75
N LEU A 96 2.66 24.74 -10.44
CA LEU A 96 1.74 23.76 -11.02
C LEU A 96 2.42 22.88 -12.07
N GLY A 97 3.36 23.43 -12.84
CA GLY A 97 4.20 22.69 -13.77
C GLY A 97 5.03 21.60 -13.09
N HIS A 98 5.67 21.92 -11.96
CA HIS A 98 6.44 20.97 -11.16
C HIS A 98 5.55 19.87 -10.55
N LEU A 99 4.40 20.23 -9.98
CA LEU A 99 3.45 19.26 -9.40
C LEU A 99 2.86 18.32 -10.46
N LYS A 100 2.51 18.86 -11.63
CA LYS A 100 2.05 18.05 -12.77
C LYS A 100 3.13 17.07 -13.22
N LYS A 101 4.37 17.54 -13.38
CA LYS A 101 5.50 16.69 -13.77
C LYS A 101 5.74 15.58 -12.76
N TYR A 102 5.66 15.87 -11.47
CA TYR A 102 5.76 14.85 -10.42
C TYR A 102 4.67 13.77 -10.56
N LYS A 103 3.41 14.18 -10.70
CA LYS A 103 2.29 13.24 -10.91
C LYS A 103 2.52 12.36 -12.14
N GLU A 104 2.92 12.95 -13.26
CA GLU A 104 3.23 12.21 -14.49
C GLU A 104 4.40 11.23 -14.29
N GLU A 105 5.45 11.64 -13.57
CA GLU A 105 6.61 10.79 -13.27
C GLU A 105 6.24 9.60 -12.36
N VAL A 106 5.42 9.83 -11.34
CA VAL A 106 4.88 8.77 -10.47
C VAL A 106 4.03 7.81 -11.29
N GLN A 107 3.09 8.30 -12.11
CA GLN A 107 2.24 7.45 -12.94
C GLN A 107 3.06 6.63 -13.94
N GLN A 108 4.04 7.23 -14.61
CA GLN A 108 4.91 6.52 -15.54
C GLN A 108 5.72 5.44 -14.84
N SER A 109 6.25 5.75 -13.65
CA SER A 109 7.09 4.83 -12.88
C SER A 109 6.28 3.67 -12.31
N LEU A 110 5.07 3.93 -11.80
CA LEU A 110 4.14 2.89 -11.37
C LEU A 110 3.66 2.01 -12.53
N ALA A 111 3.32 2.60 -13.67
CA ALA A 111 2.91 1.84 -14.87
C ALA A 111 4.06 0.96 -15.39
N ALA A 112 5.31 1.40 -15.27
CA ALA A 112 6.48 0.61 -15.64
C ALA A 112 6.69 -0.63 -14.75
N LEU A 113 6.13 -0.66 -13.54
CA LEU A 113 6.13 -1.85 -12.67
C LEU A 113 5.09 -2.90 -13.08
N VAL A 114 4.08 -2.53 -13.89
CA VAL A 114 3.02 -3.45 -14.29
C VAL A 114 3.54 -4.43 -15.36
N PRO A 115 3.43 -5.76 -15.15
CA PRO A 115 3.93 -6.74 -16.11
C PRO A 115 3.32 -6.58 -17.50
N LYS A 116 4.14 -6.74 -18.55
CA LYS A 116 3.69 -6.59 -19.95
C LYS A 116 2.53 -7.52 -20.32
N GLN A 117 2.42 -8.70 -19.70
CA GLN A 117 1.31 -9.63 -19.93
C GLN A 117 0.00 -9.04 -19.41
N VAL A 118 0.03 -8.45 -18.21
CA VAL A 118 -1.10 -7.73 -17.64
C VAL A 118 -1.46 -6.56 -18.53
N ALA A 119 -0.49 -5.78 -19.01
CA ALA A 119 -0.75 -4.67 -19.94
C ALA A 119 -1.29 -5.12 -21.32
N LYS A 120 -0.91 -6.32 -21.81
CA LYS A 120 -1.24 -6.81 -23.16
C LYS A 120 -2.49 -7.66 -23.26
N ALA A 121 -2.96 -8.30 -22.19
CA ALA A 121 -4.10 -9.25 -22.18
C ALA A 121 -5.47 -8.63 -22.55
N LEU A 122 -5.47 -7.47 -23.22
CA LEU A 122 -6.50 -6.44 -23.12
C LEU A 122 -6.91 -5.87 -24.49
N LEU A 123 -6.28 -6.35 -25.57
CA LEU A 123 -6.81 -6.13 -26.93
C LEU A 123 -7.70 -7.32 -27.32
N PRO A 124 -8.95 -7.09 -27.76
CA PRO A 124 -9.80 -8.16 -28.27
C PRO A 124 -9.05 -8.91 -29.39
N ALA A 125 -8.91 -10.23 -29.24
CA ALA A 125 -8.24 -11.08 -30.24
C ALA A 125 -8.91 -11.01 -31.64
N THR A 126 -10.10 -10.43 -31.72
CA THR A 126 -10.94 -10.32 -32.91
C THR A 126 -10.70 -9.07 -33.76
N VAL A 127 -9.86 -8.11 -33.35
CA VAL A 127 -9.52 -7.00 -34.24
C VAL A 127 -8.40 -7.44 -35.18
N PRO A 128 -8.66 -7.67 -36.49
CA PRO A 128 -7.61 -8.05 -37.42
C PRO A 128 -6.51 -6.98 -37.39
N LYS A 129 -5.28 -7.41 -37.10
CA LYS A 129 -4.09 -6.55 -37.08
C LYS A 129 -3.94 -5.91 -38.47
N ARG A 130 -4.48 -4.70 -38.65
CA ARG A 130 -4.15 -3.87 -39.81
C ARG A 130 -2.63 -3.66 -39.78
N ARG A 131 -1.92 -4.29 -40.73
CA ARG A 131 -0.49 -4.10 -40.96
C ARG A 131 -0.26 -2.60 -41.15
N GLY A 132 0.31 -1.93 -40.14
CA GLY A 132 0.67 -0.51 -40.22
C GLY A 132 0.26 0.35 -39.02
N ASN A 133 -0.70 -0.04 -38.20
CA ASN A 133 -1.02 0.75 -37.01
C ASN A 133 -0.08 0.38 -35.87
N GLN A 134 0.85 1.28 -35.56
CA GLN A 134 1.57 1.28 -34.29
C GLN A 134 0.55 1.06 -33.18
N GLN A 135 0.73 0.01 -32.40
CA GLN A 135 -0.12 -0.30 -31.26
C GLN A 135 -0.08 0.92 -30.35
N LYS A 136 -1.14 1.73 -30.34
CA LYS A 136 -1.21 2.97 -29.56
C LYS A 136 -0.89 2.58 -28.13
N GLN A 137 0.26 3.05 -27.64
CA GLN A 137 0.68 2.80 -26.27
C GLN A 137 -0.40 3.40 -25.37
N GLU A 138 -0.93 2.57 -24.48
CA GLU A 138 -1.93 2.99 -23.51
C GLU A 138 -1.35 4.09 -22.61
N CYS A 139 -2.18 5.07 -22.26
CA CYS A 139 -1.77 6.10 -21.31
C CYS A 139 -1.48 5.44 -19.94
N PRO A 140 -0.37 5.78 -19.26
CA PRO A 140 -0.09 5.27 -17.92
C PRO A 140 -1.25 5.44 -16.94
N GLY A 141 -1.98 6.57 -16.99
CA GLY A 141 -3.16 6.81 -16.16
C GLY A 141 -4.24 5.75 -16.34
N ASP A 142 -4.70 5.54 -17.57
CA ASP A 142 -5.73 4.54 -17.91
C ASP A 142 -5.37 3.13 -17.43
N MET A 143 -4.08 2.76 -17.57
CA MET A 143 -3.58 1.46 -17.11
C MET A 143 -3.67 1.33 -15.59
N LEU A 144 -3.30 2.38 -14.85
CA LEU A 144 -3.30 2.39 -13.40
C LEU A 144 -4.71 2.43 -12.80
N GLU A 145 -5.69 2.98 -13.53
CA GLU A 145 -7.09 3.03 -13.10
C GLU A 145 -7.82 1.67 -13.16
N ARG A 146 -7.18 0.63 -13.68
CA ARG A 146 -7.76 -0.71 -13.76
C ARG A 146 -7.96 -1.33 -12.38
N ALA A 147 -9.07 -2.03 -12.21
CA ALA A 147 -9.41 -2.75 -10.99
C ALA A 147 -8.39 -3.82 -10.55
N SER A 148 -7.53 -4.28 -11.46
CA SER A 148 -6.56 -5.35 -11.21
C SER A 148 -5.13 -4.85 -11.00
N VAL A 149 -4.92 -3.54 -10.97
CA VAL A 149 -3.60 -2.93 -10.78
C VAL A 149 -3.50 -2.38 -9.37
N PHE A 150 -2.72 -3.09 -8.55
CA PHE A 150 -2.42 -2.70 -7.17
C PHE A 150 -0.92 -2.81 -6.91
N PHE A 151 -0.50 -2.11 -5.86
CA PHE A 151 0.88 -2.08 -5.41
C PHE A 151 1.00 -2.57 -3.97
N SER A 152 2.22 -2.96 -3.62
CA SER A 152 2.64 -3.20 -2.24
C SER A 152 3.84 -2.35 -1.90
N CYS A 153 3.84 -1.79 -0.70
CA CYS A 153 4.95 -1.03 -0.15
C CYS A 153 6.08 -1.99 0.24
N THR A 154 7.30 -1.73 -0.23
CA THR A 154 8.46 -2.56 0.09
C THR A 154 9.06 -2.24 1.45
N SER A 155 8.74 -1.07 2.02
CA SER A 155 9.24 -0.60 3.32
C SER A 155 8.45 -1.18 4.50
N CYS A 156 7.11 -1.10 4.48
CA CYS A 156 6.26 -1.62 5.56
C CYS A 156 5.45 -2.87 5.22
N GLY A 157 5.45 -3.30 3.95
CA GLY A 157 4.73 -4.49 3.51
C GLY A 157 3.22 -4.30 3.31
N GLU A 158 2.69 -3.08 3.43
CA GLU A 158 1.28 -2.79 3.13
C GLU A 158 0.96 -3.17 1.68
N ARG A 159 -0.22 -3.76 1.45
CA ARG A 159 -0.65 -4.31 0.15
C ARG A 159 -1.99 -3.72 -0.26
N ALA A 160 -2.41 -4.01 -1.48
CA ALA A 160 -3.66 -3.51 -2.05
C ALA A 160 -3.70 -1.98 -2.14
N LEU A 161 -2.58 -1.35 -2.49
CA LEU A 161 -2.53 0.08 -2.71
C LEU A 161 -2.94 0.39 -4.16
N PRO A 162 -4.12 0.97 -4.43
CA PRO A 162 -4.39 1.53 -5.74
C PRO A 162 -3.44 2.72 -5.96
N TRP A 163 -3.16 3.06 -7.23
CA TRP A 163 -2.16 4.10 -7.54
C TRP A 163 -2.48 5.45 -6.86
N SER A 164 -3.76 5.82 -6.76
CA SER A 164 -4.21 7.06 -6.11
C SER A 164 -3.99 7.08 -4.60
N LYS A 165 -3.70 5.94 -3.97
CA LYS A 165 -3.41 5.83 -2.54
C LYS A 165 -1.94 5.54 -2.23
N VAL A 166 -1.09 5.40 -3.25
CA VAL A 166 0.35 5.17 -3.04
C VAL A 166 1.00 6.38 -2.36
N ASN A 167 0.75 7.60 -2.83
CA ASN A 167 1.33 8.80 -2.25
C ASN A 167 0.77 9.08 -0.84
N VAL A 168 -0.55 8.93 -0.64
CA VAL A 168 -1.17 9.02 0.71
C VAL A 168 -0.51 8.06 1.69
N HIS A 169 -0.38 6.79 1.31
CA HIS A 169 0.26 5.80 2.14
C HIS A 169 1.71 6.18 2.47
N TRP A 170 2.46 6.64 1.47
CA TRP A 170 3.84 7.04 1.63
C TRP A 170 3.98 8.22 2.61
N HIS A 171 3.16 9.25 2.43
CA HIS A 171 3.10 10.41 3.32
C HIS A 171 2.84 10.01 4.78
N GLU A 172 1.86 9.14 5.01
CA GLU A 172 1.45 8.77 6.37
C GLU A 172 2.41 7.81 7.07
N ARG A 173 3.07 6.91 6.33
CA ARG A 173 3.86 5.82 6.90
C ARG A 173 5.37 6.02 6.77
N HIS A 174 5.80 6.87 5.84
CA HIS A 174 7.19 7.06 5.46
C HIS A 174 7.55 8.55 5.25
N PRO A 175 7.14 9.47 6.14
CA PRO A 175 7.26 10.92 5.91
C PRO A 175 8.70 11.43 5.77
N ASP A 176 9.69 10.66 6.24
CA ASP A 176 11.11 11.02 6.23
C ASP A 176 11.92 10.25 5.17
N ILE A 177 11.26 9.50 4.28
CA ILE A 177 11.91 8.65 3.28
C ILE A 177 11.50 9.14 1.89
N HIS A 178 12.48 9.37 1.02
CA HIS A 178 12.19 9.78 -0.36
C HIS A 178 11.43 8.67 -1.10
N PHE A 179 10.37 8.99 -1.84
CA PHE A 179 9.59 7.97 -2.56
C PHE A 179 10.39 7.27 -3.67
N PHE A 180 11.35 7.98 -4.27
CA PHE A 180 12.29 7.45 -5.24
C PHE A 180 13.64 7.17 -4.58
N ASP A 181 14.14 5.94 -4.65
CA ASP A 181 15.51 5.66 -4.18
C ASP A 181 16.53 6.43 -5.03
N ASP A 182 17.54 7.01 -4.39
CA ASP A 182 18.61 7.82 -4.99
C ASP A 182 19.65 6.97 -5.76
N GLY A 183 19.25 5.80 -6.27
CA GLY A 183 20.09 4.78 -6.91
C GLY A 183 20.78 5.20 -8.21
N GLY A 184 20.86 6.50 -8.50
CA GLY A 184 21.45 7.07 -9.70
C GLY A 184 20.53 6.95 -10.92
N TRP A 185 20.58 7.97 -11.78
CA TRP A 185 20.04 7.84 -13.12
C TRP A 185 20.72 6.66 -13.85
N PRO A 186 20.00 5.82 -14.62
CA PRO A 186 18.63 6.01 -15.11
C PRO A 186 17.56 5.19 -14.37
N ARG A 187 17.86 4.59 -13.21
CA ARG A 187 16.93 3.67 -12.53
C ARG A 187 16.62 4.17 -11.12
N LYS A 188 15.78 5.21 -11.04
CA LYS A 188 15.07 5.53 -9.80
C LYS A 188 14.29 4.28 -9.39
N LYS A 189 14.63 3.69 -8.26
CA LYS A 189 13.94 2.51 -7.75
C LYS A 189 12.79 3.00 -6.88
N LEU A 190 11.58 2.52 -7.16
CA LEU A 190 10.43 2.85 -6.32
C LEU A 190 10.44 1.99 -5.05
N HIS A 191 10.00 2.57 -3.94
CA HIS A 191 9.70 1.83 -2.70
C HIS A 191 8.35 1.10 -2.72
N VAL A 192 7.81 0.87 -3.92
CA VAL A 192 6.64 0.06 -4.16
C VAL A 192 6.91 -0.95 -5.25
N ARG A 193 6.16 -2.05 -5.24
CA ARG A 193 6.19 -3.08 -6.28
C ARG A 193 4.77 -3.47 -6.67
N PHE A 194 4.60 -3.95 -7.90
CA PHE A 194 3.32 -4.53 -8.34
C PHE A 194 2.92 -5.69 -7.42
N TRP A 195 1.66 -5.73 -7.00
CA TRP A 195 1.12 -6.78 -6.15
C TRP A 195 0.51 -7.91 -7.01
N GLU A 196 1.39 -8.79 -7.48
CA GLU A 196 1.06 -9.89 -8.39
C GLU A 196 -0.03 -10.83 -7.83
N GLU A 197 0.05 -11.17 -6.55
CA GLU A 197 -0.91 -12.06 -5.89
C GLU A 197 -2.29 -11.39 -5.77
N GLY A 198 -2.31 -10.08 -5.56
CA GLY A 198 -3.52 -9.26 -5.61
C GLY A 198 -4.15 -9.25 -7.00
N HIS A 199 -3.34 -9.07 -8.05
CA HIS A 199 -3.79 -9.14 -9.44
C HIS A 199 -4.48 -10.48 -9.74
N GLN A 200 -3.86 -11.60 -9.37
CA GLN A 200 -4.45 -12.93 -9.55
C GLN A 200 -5.77 -13.10 -8.79
N THR A 201 -5.86 -12.53 -7.58
CA THR A 201 -7.09 -12.53 -6.79
C THR A 201 -8.19 -11.75 -7.49
N VAL A 202 -7.88 -10.57 -8.02
CA VAL A 202 -8.84 -9.77 -8.80
C VAL A 202 -9.32 -10.52 -10.03
N GLN A 203 -8.44 -11.16 -10.80
CA GLN A 203 -8.86 -11.91 -11.99
C GLN A 203 -9.87 -13.00 -11.65
N LYS A 204 -9.68 -13.72 -10.52
CA LYS A 204 -10.65 -14.70 -10.04
C LYS A 204 -11.99 -14.06 -9.67
N ILE A 205 -11.97 -12.91 -8.99
CA ILE A 205 -13.20 -12.19 -8.62
C ILE A 205 -13.94 -11.70 -9.87
N LEU A 206 -13.24 -11.03 -10.79
CA LEU A 206 -13.84 -10.54 -12.04
C LEU A 206 -14.43 -11.67 -12.87
N ALA A 207 -13.76 -12.84 -12.93
CA ALA A 207 -14.29 -14.01 -13.62
C ALA A 207 -15.61 -14.52 -13.00
N VAL A 208 -15.70 -14.59 -11.66
CA VAL A 208 -16.94 -14.98 -10.96
C VAL A 208 -18.05 -13.97 -11.19
N LEU A 209 -17.73 -12.68 -11.18
CA LEU A 209 -18.68 -11.58 -11.41
C LEU A 209 -19.00 -11.33 -12.89
N ARG A 210 -18.30 -12.03 -13.80
CA ARG A 210 -18.38 -11.85 -15.26
C ARG A 210 -18.05 -10.42 -15.72
N PHE A 211 -17.17 -9.74 -14.99
CA PHE A 211 -16.61 -8.47 -15.41
C PHE A 211 -15.40 -8.68 -16.34
N GLY A 212 -15.19 -7.73 -17.25
CA GLY A 212 -14.01 -7.74 -18.12
C GLY A 212 -12.75 -7.32 -17.36
N SER A 213 -11.59 -7.75 -17.84
CA SER A 213 -10.28 -7.36 -17.29
C SER A 213 -9.98 -5.85 -17.41
N GLN A 214 -10.73 -5.12 -18.24
CA GLN A 214 -10.68 -3.66 -18.39
C GLN A 214 -11.50 -2.88 -17.36
N THR A 215 -12.22 -3.56 -16.47
CA THR A 215 -13.08 -2.87 -15.50
C THR A 215 -12.24 -1.91 -14.66
N SER A 216 -12.68 -0.64 -14.56
CA SER A 216 -11.98 0.36 -13.77
C SER A 216 -12.21 0.14 -12.27
N ALA A 217 -11.22 0.49 -11.46
CA ALA A 217 -11.32 0.46 -10.01
C ALA A 217 -12.46 1.38 -9.54
N ALA A 218 -12.60 2.57 -10.13
CA ALA A 218 -13.67 3.53 -9.80
C ALA A 218 -15.08 2.96 -10.00
N HIS A 219 -15.31 2.16 -11.06
CA HIS A 219 -16.60 1.51 -11.26
C HIS A 219 -16.89 0.50 -10.13
N LEU A 220 -15.90 -0.31 -9.75
CA LEU A 220 -16.06 -1.27 -8.66
C LEU A 220 -16.17 -0.59 -7.30
N ASP A 221 -15.44 0.49 -7.05
CA ASP A 221 -15.59 1.33 -5.85
C ASP A 221 -17.02 1.85 -5.73
N SER A 222 -17.63 2.31 -6.83
CA SER A 222 -19.03 2.75 -6.84
C SER A 222 -20.00 1.61 -6.48
N LEU A 223 -19.75 0.39 -6.97
CA LEU A 223 -20.56 -0.77 -6.62
C LEU A 223 -20.38 -1.19 -5.16
N VAL A 224 -19.15 -1.12 -4.63
CA VAL A 224 -18.85 -1.41 -3.22
C VAL A 224 -19.55 -0.39 -2.31
N LYS A 225 -19.37 0.91 -2.60
CA LYS A 225 -19.95 2.00 -1.81
C LYS A 225 -21.46 2.01 -1.79
N SER A 226 -22.10 1.59 -2.87
CA SER A 226 -23.55 1.42 -2.93
C SER A 226 -24.06 0.15 -2.25
N GLY A 227 -23.17 -0.70 -1.71
CA GLY A 227 -23.52 -2.00 -1.13
C GLY A 227 -23.93 -3.05 -2.16
N ARG A 228 -23.75 -2.77 -3.46
CA ARG A 228 -24.11 -3.70 -4.53
C ARG A 228 -23.05 -4.76 -4.75
N LEU A 229 -21.77 -4.46 -4.50
CA LEU A 229 -20.67 -5.41 -4.55
C LEU A 229 -20.08 -5.60 -3.15
N TYR A 230 -20.19 -6.80 -2.59
CA TYR A 230 -19.76 -7.05 -1.21
C TYR A 230 -19.38 -8.51 -0.98
N CYS A 231 -18.65 -8.77 0.11
CA CYS A 231 -18.41 -10.12 0.63
C CYS A 231 -19.51 -10.46 1.66
N ALA A 232 -20.21 -11.57 1.45
CA ALA A 232 -21.28 -12.07 2.30
C ALA A 232 -20.79 -12.87 3.52
N CYS A 233 -19.48 -12.90 3.78
CA CYS A 233 -18.90 -13.64 4.90
C CYS A 233 -19.34 -13.07 6.26
N GLY A 234 -19.62 -11.77 6.33
CA GLY A 234 -20.01 -11.08 7.56
C GLY A 234 -18.85 -10.82 8.52
N ASP A 235 -17.59 -10.86 8.06
CA ASP A 235 -16.42 -10.52 8.86
C ASP A 235 -16.58 -9.12 9.49
N PRO A 236 -16.55 -9.00 10.83
CA PRO A 236 -16.75 -7.73 11.52
C PRO A 236 -15.60 -6.75 11.37
N SER A 237 -14.43 -7.18 10.86
CA SER A 237 -13.31 -6.30 10.55
C SER A 237 -13.45 -5.61 9.18
N LEU A 238 -14.39 -6.05 8.35
CA LEU A 238 -14.66 -5.41 7.07
C LEU A 238 -15.47 -4.12 7.31
N GLU A 239 -14.98 -3.00 6.79
CA GLU A 239 -15.65 -1.70 6.87
C GLU A 239 -17.06 -1.73 6.25
N LEU A 240 -17.93 -0.82 6.68
CA LEU A 240 -19.26 -0.66 6.11
C LEU A 240 -19.17 -0.17 4.65
N PRO A 241 -20.20 -0.41 3.81
CA PRO A 241 -20.13 -0.10 2.38
C PRO A 241 -19.66 1.33 2.06
N ASP A 242 -20.16 2.33 2.77
CA ASP A 242 -19.84 3.75 2.56
C ASP A 242 -18.36 4.11 2.79
N GLU A 243 -17.68 3.39 3.67
CA GLU A 243 -16.26 3.54 3.98
C GLU A 243 -15.36 2.57 3.17
N LEU A 244 -15.93 1.44 2.75
CA LEU A 244 -15.20 0.37 2.06
C LEU A 244 -14.91 0.74 0.60
N ILE A 245 -13.67 0.46 0.18
CA ILE A 245 -13.24 0.58 -1.22
C ILE A 245 -12.89 -0.79 -1.79
N TRP A 246 -12.91 -0.91 -3.12
CA TRP A 246 -12.56 -2.10 -3.89
C TRP A 246 -11.23 -2.70 -3.46
N ALA A 247 -10.21 -1.87 -3.26
CA ALA A 247 -8.89 -2.33 -2.85
C ALA A 247 -8.89 -3.05 -1.49
N LYS A 248 -9.64 -2.52 -0.51
CA LYS A 248 -9.80 -3.13 0.82
C LYS A 248 -10.58 -4.44 0.74
N LEU A 249 -11.64 -4.50 -0.07
CA LEU A 249 -12.40 -5.73 -0.33
C LEU A 249 -11.51 -6.81 -0.96
N VAL A 250 -10.68 -6.46 -1.94
CA VAL A 250 -9.72 -7.39 -2.55
C VAL A 250 -8.70 -7.88 -1.52
N LYS A 251 -8.16 -6.99 -0.68
CA LYS A 251 -7.24 -7.37 0.41
C LYS A 251 -7.87 -8.39 1.35
N HIS A 252 -9.10 -8.13 1.78
CA HIS A 252 -9.88 -9.04 2.63
C HIS A 252 -10.03 -10.43 1.97
N LEU A 253 -10.52 -10.49 0.74
CA LEU A 253 -10.70 -11.75 0.01
C LEU A 253 -9.36 -12.48 -0.20
N HIS A 254 -8.30 -11.76 -0.57
CA HIS A 254 -6.97 -12.33 -0.75
C HIS A 254 -6.47 -13.01 0.52
N VAL A 255 -6.56 -12.34 1.69
CA VAL A 255 -6.13 -12.91 2.96
C VAL A 255 -6.88 -14.22 3.25
N HIS A 256 -8.20 -14.25 3.09
CA HIS A 256 -8.97 -15.47 3.33
C HIS A 256 -8.66 -16.59 2.33
N LEU A 257 -8.45 -16.27 1.05
CA LEU A 257 -8.08 -17.25 0.04
C LEU A 257 -6.69 -17.85 0.28
N GLU A 258 -5.73 -17.04 0.69
CA GLU A 258 -4.38 -17.51 1.07
C GLU A 258 -4.45 -18.43 2.29
N MET A 259 -5.22 -18.07 3.31
CA MET A 259 -5.45 -18.95 4.46
C MET A 259 -6.10 -20.27 4.03
N ASN A 260 -7.14 -20.22 3.19
CA ASN A 260 -7.80 -21.42 2.69
C ASN A 260 -6.86 -22.29 1.86
N TYR A 261 -5.95 -21.69 1.09
CA TYR A 261 -4.93 -22.43 0.34
C TYR A 261 -3.95 -23.13 1.30
N ALA A 262 -3.42 -22.41 2.28
CA ALA A 262 -2.48 -22.94 3.27
C ALA A 262 -3.07 -24.11 4.08
N PHE A 263 -4.37 -24.05 4.41
CA PHE A 263 -5.06 -25.11 5.16
C PHE A 263 -5.81 -26.13 4.27
N LYS A 264 -5.70 -26.06 2.93
CA LYS A 264 -6.44 -26.97 2.04
C LYS A 264 -6.08 -28.44 2.25
N ASN A 265 -4.82 -28.70 2.61
CA ASN A 265 -4.27 -30.05 2.77
C ASN A 265 -4.13 -30.48 4.24
N THR A 266 -4.48 -29.62 5.20
CA THR A 266 -4.45 -30.04 6.61
C THR A 266 -5.59 -31.02 6.84
N HIS A 267 -5.23 -32.28 7.07
CA HIS A 267 -6.17 -33.36 7.38
C HIS A 267 -6.86 -33.14 8.73
N LEU A 268 -7.92 -33.91 8.99
CA LEU A 268 -8.60 -33.95 10.29
C LEU A 268 -7.57 -34.11 11.42
N MET A 269 -7.36 -33.06 12.21
CA MET A 269 -6.43 -33.09 13.34
C MET A 269 -7.23 -33.27 14.63
N VAL A 270 -6.67 -33.97 15.62
CA VAL A 270 -7.23 -34.02 16.97
C VAL A 270 -6.50 -33.00 17.84
N PHE A 271 -7.18 -31.93 18.23
CA PHE A 271 -6.67 -30.93 19.16
C PHE A 271 -7.44 -31.02 20.48
N LYS A 272 -6.73 -31.33 21.58
CA LYS A 272 -7.32 -31.51 22.93
C LYS A 272 -8.51 -32.48 22.95
N GLY A 273 -8.37 -33.62 22.28
CA GLY A 273 -9.41 -34.66 22.22
C GLY A 273 -10.62 -34.33 21.32
N ARG A 274 -10.52 -33.28 20.49
CA ARG A 274 -11.57 -32.89 19.53
C ARG A 274 -11.03 -32.88 18.12
N VAL A 275 -11.81 -33.39 17.19
CA VAL A 275 -11.53 -33.24 15.77
C VAL A 275 -11.70 -31.76 15.42
N VAL A 276 -10.64 -31.16 14.86
CA VAL A 276 -10.64 -29.79 14.36
C VAL A 276 -10.47 -29.81 12.85
N THR A 277 -11.23 -28.95 12.18
CA THR A 277 -11.25 -28.82 10.72
C THR A 277 -11.16 -27.35 10.35
N TRP A 278 -10.42 -27.06 9.28
CA TRP A 278 -10.49 -25.76 8.63
C TRP A 278 -11.70 -25.71 7.69
N ILE A 279 -12.54 -24.68 7.85
CA ILE A 279 -13.72 -24.43 7.02
C ILE A 279 -13.40 -23.31 6.01
N ASP A 280 -13.63 -23.61 4.74
CA ASP A 280 -13.58 -22.63 3.66
C ASP A 280 -14.91 -21.85 3.55
N ASP A 281 -14.97 -20.70 4.23
CA ASP A 281 -16.07 -19.73 4.21
C ASP A 281 -15.93 -18.66 3.10
N HIS A 282 -14.91 -18.76 2.23
CA HIS A 282 -14.58 -17.75 1.22
C HIS A 282 -14.46 -18.34 -0.19
N ARG A 283 -15.30 -19.33 -0.51
CA ARG A 283 -15.54 -19.74 -1.89
C ARG A 283 -16.10 -18.58 -2.67
N LEU A 284 -15.35 -18.05 -3.64
CA LEU A 284 -15.69 -16.80 -4.32
C LEU A 284 -17.12 -16.79 -4.86
N GLN A 285 -17.61 -17.87 -5.47
CA GLN A 285 -18.97 -17.97 -6.01
C GLN A 285 -20.06 -17.77 -4.94
N ASP A 286 -19.73 -18.16 -3.70
CA ASP A 286 -20.64 -18.13 -2.57
C ASP A 286 -20.49 -16.83 -1.77
N CYS A 287 -19.27 -16.32 -1.61
CA CYS A 287 -19.00 -15.15 -0.76
C CYS A 287 -19.10 -13.81 -1.50
N ILE A 288 -18.64 -13.68 -2.75
CA ILE A 288 -18.74 -12.40 -3.48
C ILE A 288 -20.11 -12.26 -4.12
N LYS A 289 -20.81 -11.17 -3.83
CA LYS A 289 -22.13 -10.87 -4.38
C LYS A 289 -22.09 -9.56 -5.14
N CYS A 290 -22.71 -9.56 -6.33
CA CYS A 290 -22.97 -8.35 -7.11
C CYS A 290 -24.46 -8.27 -7.39
N LEU A 291 -25.16 -7.36 -6.73
CA LEU A 291 -26.60 -7.20 -6.84
C LEU A 291 -26.97 -6.32 -8.06
N PRO A 292 -28.13 -6.54 -8.69
CA PRO A 292 -28.61 -5.69 -9.76
C PRO A 292 -28.90 -4.27 -9.27
N LEU A 293 -29.07 -3.34 -10.21
CA LEU A 293 -29.44 -1.97 -9.89
C LEU A 293 -30.82 -1.97 -9.20
N HIS A 294 -30.97 -1.22 -8.11
CA HIS A 294 -32.19 -1.14 -7.28
C HIS A 294 -32.52 -2.37 -6.41
N ALA A 295 -31.63 -3.35 -6.28
CA ALA A 295 -31.78 -4.41 -5.29
C ALA A 295 -31.67 -3.87 -3.86
N ASP A 296 -32.25 -4.58 -2.89
CA ASP A 296 -32.02 -4.31 -1.47
C ASP A 296 -30.56 -4.62 -1.10
N THR A 297 -29.83 -3.61 -0.65
CA THR A 297 -28.43 -3.69 -0.27
C THR A 297 -28.22 -3.85 1.24
N SER A 298 -29.28 -3.99 2.04
CA SER A 298 -29.23 -4.16 3.50
C SER A 298 -28.25 -5.26 3.95
N THR A 299 -28.22 -6.37 3.22
CA THR A 299 -27.34 -7.52 3.49
C THR A 299 -25.84 -7.20 3.35
N SER A 300 -25.47 -6.20 2.55
CA SER A 300 -24.07 -5.77 2.40
C SER A 300 -23.48 -5.13 3.65
N SER A 301 -24.35 -4.60 4.51
CA SER A 301 -23.97 -3.97 5.79
C SER A 301 -24.00 -4.95 6.96
N HIS A 302 -24.44 -6.19 6.74
CA HIS A 302 -24.45 -7.19 7.80
C HIS A 302 -23.02 -7.53 8.25
N ARG A 303 -22.75 -7.38 9.54
CA ARG A 303 -21.51 -7.78 10.20
C ARG A 303 -21.84 -8.71 11.35
N PHE A 304 -21.03 -9.74 11.53
CA PHE A 304 -21.18 -10.67 12.65
C PHE A 304 -21.03 -9.91 13.96
N SER A 305 -21.92 -10.17 14.91
CA SER A 305 -21.85 -9.60 16.25
C SER A 305 -21.99 -10.73 17.26
N ALA A 306 -21.06 -10.84 18.20
CA ALA A 306 -21.19 -11.77 19.30
C ALA A 306 -22.31 -11.33 20.24
N ASP A 307 -22.95 -12.28 20.90
CA ASP A 307 -23.87 -11.96 21.99
C ASP A 307 -23.12 -11.26 23.14
N ALA A 308 -23.85 -10.47 23.94
CA ALA A 308 -23.25 -9.65 24.98
C ALA A 308 -22.45 -10.47 26.01
N ALA A 309 -22.93 -11.67 26.37
CA ALA A 309 -22.26 -12.51 27.36
C ALA A 309 -20.93 -13.06 26.81
N THR A 310 -20.92 -13.53 25.55
CA THR A 310 -19.69 -13.99 24.89
C THR A 310 -18.72 -12.84 24.69
N ARG A 311 -19.18 -11.66 24.26
CA ARG A 311 -18.33 -10.46 24.10
C ARG A 311 -17.58 -10.12 25.39
N THR A 312 -18.29 -10.00 26.51
CA THR A 312 -17.69 -9.71 27.82
C THR A 312 -16.69 -10.79 28.26
N ARG A 313 -16.94 -12.07 27.94
CA ARG A 313 -15.98 -13.15 28.23
C ARG A 313 -14.69 -13.01 27.41
N VAL A 314 -14.80 -12.72 26.12
CA VAL A 314 -13.65 -12.53 25.24
C VAL A 314 -12.83 -11.32 25.68
N GLU A 315 -13.46 -10.19 25.95
CA GLU A 315 -12.78 -8.96 26.40
C GLU A 315 -12.00 -9.20 27.70
N ARG A 316 -12.63 -9.80 28.72
CA ARG A 316 -11.97 -10.16 29.97
C ARG A 316 -10.77 -11.10 29.78
N HIS A 317 -10.83 -11.97 28.77
CA HIS A 317 -9.72 -12.86 28.41
C HIS A 317 -8.60 -12.11 27.68
N LEU A 318 -8.96 -11.19 26.78
CA LEU A 318 -8.01 -10.35 26.06
C LEU A 318 -7.21 -9.44 26.99
N ASP A 319 -7.77 -9.00 28.12
CA ASP A 319 -7.04 -8.23 29.15
C ASP A 319 -5.83 -8.98 29.73
N LYS A 320 -5.82 -10.31 29.63
CA LYS A 320 -4.77 -11.18 30.18
C LYS A 320 -3.74 -11.62 29.13
N ILE A 321 -3.96 -11.27 27.86
CA ILE A 321 -3.21 -11.80 26.71
C ILE A 321 -2.62 -10.66 25.91
N VAL A 322 -1.38 -10.82 25.46
CA VAL A 322 -0.73 -9.92 24.51
C VAL A 322 -0.66 -10.64 23.16
N ASN A 323 -1.08 -9.96 22.09
CA ASN A 323 -1.12 -10.50 20.72
C ASN A 323 -1.89 -11.84 20.62
N PRO A 324 -3.23 -11.82 20.64
CA PRO A 324 -4.03 -13.04 20.67
C PRO A 324 -3.84 -13.85 19.38
N VAL A 325 -3.76 -15.17 19.53
CA VAL A 325 -3.62 -16.14 18.44
C VAL A 325 -4.62 -17.28 18.66
N CYS A 326 -5.23 -17.74 17.58
CA CYS A 326 -6.07 -18.93 17.62
C CYS A 326 -5.21 -20.19 17.84
N ALA A 327 -5.42 -20.86 18.97
CA ALA A 327 -4.71 -22.09 19.32
C ALA A 327 -5.01 -23.23 18.33
N VAL A 328 -6.22 -23.25 17.76
CA VAL A 328 -6.61 -24.23 16.73
C VAL A 328 -5.83 -23.99 15.43
N CYS A 329 -5.78 -22.75 14.94
CA CYS A 329 -4.95 -22.41 13.77
C CYS A 329 -3.49 -22.75 14.01
N ARG A 330 -2.96 -22.46 15.20
CA ARG A 330 -1.58 -22.80 15.57
C ARG A 330 -1.32 -24.30 15.53
N ALA A 331 -2.27 -25.10 16.01
CA ALA A 331 -2.17 -26.56 15.96
C ALA A 331 -2.20 -27.08 14.51
N LEU A 332 -3.13 -26.58 13.70
CA LEU A 332 -3.22 -26.92 12.27
C LEU A 332 -1.97 -26.49 11.50
N ALA A 333 -1.34 -25.39 11.90
CA ALA A 333 -0.10 -24.89 11.30
C ALA A 333 1.11 -25.81 11.54
N ALA A 334 1.07 -26.69 12.53
CA ALA A 334 2.19 -27.58 12.84
C ALA A 334 2.49 -28.55 11.68
N ASP A 335 1.47 -28.88 10.87
CA ASP A 335 1.60 -29.75 9.71
C ASP A 335 1.94 -28.99 8.41
N VAL A 336 2.05 -27.65 8.48
CA VAL A 336 2.36 -26.80 7.33
C VAL A 336 3.88 -26.69 7.19
N THR A 337 4.40 -27.17 6.06
CA THR A 337 5.85 -27.38 5.89
C THR A 337 6.57 -26.26 5.17
N THR A 338 5.87 -25.32 4.52
CA THR A 338 6.54 -24.24 3.78
C THR A 338 6.65 -22.95 4.60
N PRO A 339 7.83 -22.28 4.60
CA PRO A 339 8.01 -21.01 5.30
C PRO A 339 7.07 -19.89 4.86
N SER A 340 6.65 -19.88 3.59
CA SER A 340 5.72 -18.85 3.08
C SER A 340 4.31 -19.03 3.63
N GLU A 341 3.84 -20.27 3.77
CA GLU A 341 2.54 -20.58 4.37
C GLU A 341 2.57 -20.32 5.88
N LEU A 342 3.67 -20.66 6.55
CA LEU A 342 3.88 -20.36 7.97
C LEU A 342 3.89 -18.85 8.24
N ALA A 343 4.42 -18.01 7.35
CA ALA A 343 4.36 -16.56 7.48
C ALA A 343 2.92 -16.02 7.34
N THR A 344 2.13 -16.57 6.41
CA THR A 344 0.70 -16.27 6.25
C THR A 344 -0.10 -16.70 7.49
N ILE A 345 0.23 -17.85 8.08
CA ILE A 345 -0.41 -18.33 9.31
C ILE A 345 0.07 -17.53 10.53
N ALA A 346 1.33 -17.07 10.56
CA ALA A 346 1.86 -16.21 11.60
C ALA A 346 1.25 -14.79 11.58
N GLN A 347 0.69 -14.38 10.43
CA GLN A 347 -0.16 -13.19 10.28
C GLN A 347 -1.61 -13.43 10.72
N SER A 348 -1.98 -14.68 11.05
CA SER A 348 -3.27 -15.02 11.70
C SER A 348 -3.30 -14.65 13.18
N CYS A 349 -2.61 -13.57 13.56
CA CYS A 349 -2.89 -12.90 14.81
C CYS A 349 -4.36 -12.49 14.75
N LEU A 350 -5.14 -12.91 15.75
CA LEU A 350 -6.51 -12.46 15.88
C LEU A 350 -6.47 -10.96 16.16
N SER A 351 -7.40 -10.21 15.57
CA SER A 351 -7.59 -8.84 15.99
C SER A 351 -8.02 -8.83 17.46
N ARG A 352 -7.68 -7.78 18.21
CA ARG A 352 -8.13 -7.58 19.60
C ARG A 352 -9.57 -7.08 19.65
N ASN A 353 -10.45 -7.70 18.87
CA ASN A 353 -11.87 -7.40 18.78
C ASN A 353 -12.65 -8.69 19.06
N ALA A 354 -13.58 -8.63 20.01
CA ALA A 354 -14.32 -9.80 20.45
C ALA A 354 -15.17 -10.43 19.34
N ASP A 355 -15.85 -9.60 18.54
CA ASP A 355 -16.70 -10.08 17.44
C ASP A 355 -15.85 -10.79 16.38
N ALA A 356 -14.68 -10.26 16.04
CA ALA A 356 -13.76 -10.87 15.08
C ALA A 356 -13.18 -12.21 15.56
N ILE A 357 -12.86 -12.34 16.85
CA ILE A 357 -12.39 -13.59 17.44
C ILE A 357 -13.49 -14.66 17.37
N VAL A 358 -14.70 -14.31 17.79
CA VAL A 358 -15.83 -15.24 17.78
C VAL A 358 -16.21 -15.61 16.34
N TYR A 359 -16.24 -14.61 15.45
CA TYR A 359 -16.43 -14.82 14.01
C TYR A 359 -15.40 -15.83 13.47
N HIS A 360 -14.11 -15.62 13.74
CA HIS A 360 -13.05 -16.51 13.28
C HIS A 360 -13.26 -17.95 13.78
N LEU A 361 -13.53 -18.14 15.07
CA LEU A 361 -13.76 -19.48 15.64
C LEU A 361 -14.97 -20.18 15.02
N LYS A 362 -16.05 -19.43 14.77
CA LYS A 362 -17.26 -19.97 14.18
C LYS A 362 -17.10 -20.25 12.68
N ALA A 363 -16.59 -19.28 11.93
CA ALA A 363 -16.49 -19.35 10.48
C ALA A 363 -15.39 -20.29 9.99
N LYS A 364 -14.24 -20.34 10.69
CA LYS A 364 -13.09 -21.16 10.28
C LYS A 364 -13.02 -22.52 10.95
N HIS A 365 -13.59 -22.67 12.15
CA HIS A 365 -13.49 -23.92 12.91
C HIS A 365 -14.83 -24.53 13.29
N GLY A 366 -15.96 -23.85 13.05
CA GLY A 366 -17.28 -24.33 13.42
C GLY A 366 -17.48 -24.42 14.94
N ARG A 367 -16.79 -23.57 15.72
CA ARG A 367 -16.73 -23.67 17.18
C ARG A 367 -17.16 -22.40 17.89
N ASP A 368 -17.79 -22.57 19.04
CA ASP A 368 -18.04 -21.49 19.99
C ASP A 368 -16.77 -21.11 20.76
N PHE A 369 -16.72 -19.86 21.23
CA PHE A 369 -15.57 -19.34 21.96
C PHE A 369 -15.33 -20.06 23.29
N ARG A 370 -14.06 -20.42 23.50
CA ARG A 370 -13.49 -20.85 24.77
C ARG A 370 -12.17 -20.14 24.99
N GLU A 371 -11.91 -19.78 26.23
CA GLU A 371 -10.70 -19.07 26.66
C GLU A 371 -9.43 -19.82 26.20
N GLU A 372 -9.46 -21.14 26.23
CA GLU A 372 -8.34 -21.98 25.81
C GLU A 372 -8.06 -22.03 24.30
N ASP A 373 -9.01 -21.57 23.47
CA ASP A 373 -8.86 -21.51 22.02
C ASP A 373 -8.12 -20.23 21.58
N VAL A 374 -7.91 -19.28 22.50
CA VAL A 374 -7.18 -18.03 22.26
C VAL A 374 -6.03 -17.91 23.26
N THR A 375 -4.80 -17.83 22.74
CA THR A 375 -3.57 -17.78 23.56
C THR A 375 -2.68 -16.62 23.14
N SER A 376 -1.72 -16.23 23.99
CA SER A 376 -0.68 -15.27 23.59
C SER A 376 0.26 -15.88 22.55
N LYS A 377 0.75 -15.07 21.63
CA LYS A 377 1.94 -15.42 20.85
C LYS A 377 3.14 -15.41 21.81
N SER A 378 3.72 -16.58 22.07
CA SER A 378 5.00 -16.67 22.79
C SER A 378 6.06 -15.93 21.97
N SER A 379 6.64 -14.90 22.57
CA SER A 379 7.72 -14.07 22.01
C SER A 379 8.95 -14.89 21.69
#